data_AF-A0A9X6XVA1-F1
#
_entry.id   AF-A0A9X6XVA1-F1
#
_cell.length_a   1.000
_cell.length_b   1.000
_cell.length_c   1.000
_cell.angle_alpha   90.00
_cell.angle_beta   90.00
_cell.angle_gamma   90.00
#
_symmetry.space_group_name_H-M   'P 1'
#
loop_
_entity.id
_entity.type
_entity.pdbx_description
1 polymer ?
#
loop_
_entity_poly.entity_id
_entity_poly.type
_entity_poly.pdbx_seq_one_letter_code
_entity_poly.pdbx_strand_id
1 'polypeptide(L)'
;MKKNKKEKQPSELELAKQAIATKYQKEYGITPIIVTVTLRGIKTGYAAVSKEHIQTFTYNKDAKDVVSISTHYFSNYTDVFIDHYAIKSNFGFKGIKDTFTFIPNGSGKEIESLIKSYTDIEIHKTERKWYQKVLGFRSGNKVKMAIASLIYLVIVVSIFNTVTGKKEEPKQEVKPAVTTKTAPVKEEKKVEPKPVEQPVDKKQDKINKFKDDTQKRLTETYKKIDGVNPTVSISEDGKLITLAFDLDSYAKYDKVDKELSVSTFKTSAGPYERYRDTAFRAYGKEANIANKDDIVVKIIDSSNNQVVIDDVRDYKEEPKPKTTPESKPEEQPKQPEKNNVVYENCTQVKKAGKAPIKQGEPGYSSKLDKDGDGIACDR
;
A
#
# COMPACT_ATOMS: atom_id res chain seq x y z
N MET A 1 40.23 -12.29 28.57
CA MET A 1 39.14 -11.41 29.04
C MET A 1 38.26 -11.04 27.86
N LYS A 2 37.02 -11.57 27.80
CA LYS A 2 36.05 -11.29 26.73
C LYS A 2 35.54 -9.85 26.88
N LYS A 3 35.67 -9.05 25.82
CA LYS A 3 35.07 -7.70 25.75
C LYS A 3 33.55 -7.84 25.76
N ASN A 4 32.90 -7.39 26.84
CA ASN A 4 31.45 -7.27 26.91
C ASN A 4 30.96 -6.30 25.83
N LYS A 5 30.21 -6.83 24.86
CA LYS A 5 29.47 -6.06 23.85
C LYS A 5 28.31 -5.40 24.61
N LYS A 6 28.41 -4.10 24.90
CA LYS A 6 27.30 -3.32 25.46
C LYS A 6 26.16 -3.33 24.44
N GLU A 7 25.09 -4.07 24.74
CA GLU A 7 23.83 -3.96 24.01
C GLU A 7 23.33 -2.52 24.11
N LYS A 8 23.21 -1.86 22.96
CA LYS A 8 22.76 -0.47 22.88
C LYS A 8 21.24 -0.50 23.07
N GLN A 9 20.74 0.12 24.13
CA GLN A 9 19.29 0.17 24.36
C GLN A 9 18.56 0.79 23.15
N PRO A 10 17.41 0.22 22.75
CA PRO A 10 16.66 0.69 21.59
C PRO A 10 16.26 2.14 21.76
N SER A 11 16.33 2.89 20.66
CA SER A 11 15.94 4.30 20.66
C SER A 11 14.43 4.45 20.87
N GLU A 12 14.00 5.60 21.40
CA GLU A 12 12.58 5.92 21.57
C GLU A 12 11.77 5.77 20.28
N LEU A 13 12.39 6.13 19.14
CA LEU A 13 11.84 5.96 17.80
C LEU A 13 11.56 4.47 17.48
N GLU A 14 12.50 3.58 17.81
CA GLU A 14 12.33 2.14 17.56
C GLU A 14 11.25 1.54 18.45
N LEU A 15 11.22 1.93 19.73
CA LEU A 15 10.19 1.48 20.67
C LEU A 15 8.79 1.93 20.23
N ALA A 16 8.64 3.18 19.81
CA ALA A 16 7.37 3.70 19.30
C ALA A 16 6.92 2.96 18.03
N LYS A 17 7.83 2.72 17.08
CA LYS A 17 7.51 1.95 15.87
C LYS A 17 7.10 0.51 16.19
N GLN A 18 7.79 -0.15 17.12
CA GLN A 18 7.47 -1.51 17.54
C GLN A 18 6.10 -1.60 18.23
N ALA A 19 5.77 -0.63 19.09
CA ALA A 19 4.47 -0.55 19.73
C ALA A 19 3.33 -0.38 18.70
N ILE A 20 3.51 0.51 17.71
CA ILE A 20 2.53 0.71 16.63
C ILE A 20 2.38 -0.56 15.77
N ALA A 21 3.49 -1.19 15.38
CA ALA A 21 3.45 -2.42 14.59
C ALA A 21 2.72 -3.54 15.34
N THR A 22 3.03 -3.73 16.63
CA THR A 22 2.38 -4.73 17.47
C THR A 22 0.89 -4.45 17.63
N LYS A 23 0.52 -3.17 17.82
CA LYS A 23 -0.87 -2.74 17.91
C LYS A 23 -1.64 -3.06 16.63
N TYR A 24 -1.11 -2.70 15.46
CA TYR A 24 -1.77 -2.97 14.18
C TYR A 24 -1.83 -4.47 13.86
N GLN A 25 -0.78 -5.22 14.19
CA GLN A 25 -0.80 -6.67 14.01
C GLN A 25 -1.87 -7.33 14.88
N LYS A 26 -2.04 -6.85 16.12
CA LYS A 26 -3.05 -7.38 17.05
C LYS A 26 -4.48 -6.96 16.71
N GLU A 27 -4.69 -5.69 16.37
CA GLU A 27 -6.03 -5.14 16.13
C GLU A 27 -6.55 -5.41 14.72
N TYR A 28 -5.65 -5.49 13.74
CA TYR A 28 -6.00 -5.47 12.33
C TYR A 28 -5.34 -6.60 11.52
N GLY A 29 -4.45 -7.39 12.12
CA GLY A 29 -3.74 -8.46 11.42
C GLY A 29 -2.81 -7.98 10.31
N ILE A 30 -2.47 -6.69 10.27
CA ILE A 30 -1.67 -6.08 9.20
C ILE A 30 -0.43 -5.36 9.75
N THR A 31 0.56 -5.21 8.88
CA THR A 31 1.72 -4.34 9.13
C THR A 31 1.54 -3.03 8.33
N PRO A 32 1.30 -1.88 8.98
CA PRO A 32 1.11 -0.60 8.28
C PRO A 32 2.46 0.04 7.92
N ILE A 33 2.43 1.05 7.04
CA ILE A 33 3.59 1.93 6.84
C ILE A 33 3.69 2.84 8.06
N ILE A 34 4.81 2.79 8.79
CA ILE A 34 5.02 3.59 10.01
C ILE A 34 6.00 4.72 9.74
N VAL A 35 5.53 5.95 9.89
CA VAL A 35 6.30 7.19 9.66
C VAL A 35 6.29 8.10 10.87
N THR A 36 7.24 9.04 10.93
CA THR A 36 7.15 10.15 11.90
C THR A 36 6.45 11.33 11.26
N VAL A 37 5.74 12.10 12.08
CA VAL A 37 4.96 13.27 11.68
C VAL A 37 5.17 14.42 12.66
N THR A 38 5.06 15.64 12.14
CA THR A 38 5.00 16.84 12.98
C THR A 38 3.54 17.14 13.29
N LEU A 39 3.18 17.10 14.58
CA LEU A 39 1.84 17.43 15.05
C LEU A 39 1.86 18.76 15.79
N ARG A 40 0.77 19.52 15.71
CA ARG A 40 0.70 20.86 16.32
C ARG A 40 0.82 20.74 17.84
N GLY A 41 1.88 21.32 18.42
CA GLY A 41 2.12 21.29 19.88
C GLY A 41 2.86 20.05 20.40
N ILE A 42 3.24 19.09 19.55
CA ILE A 42 3.94 17.86 19.95
C ILE A 42 5.29 17.78 19.22
N LYS A 43 6.38 17.60 19.97
CA LYS A 43 7.76 17.57 19.41
C LYS A 43 7.96 16.47 18.35
N THR A 44 7.39 15.29 18.57
CA THR A 44 7.50 14.14 17.64
C THR A 44 6.25 13.30 17.73
N GLY A 45 5.50 13.21 16.62
CA GLY A 45 4.38 12.29 16.47
C GLY A 45 4.73 11.14 15.54
N TYR A 46 3.91 10.10 15.59
CA TYR A 46 4.02 8.93 14.71
C TYR A 46 2.72 8.76 13.93
N ALA A 47 2.78 8.11 12.78
CA ALA A 47 1.59 7.74 12.05
C ALA A 47 1.73 6.34 11.46
N ALA A 48 0.63 5.61 11.49
CA ALA A 48 0.45 4.36 10.75
C ALA A 48 -0.46 4.64 9.56
N VAL A 49 -0.01 4.24 8.38
CA VAL A 49 -0.77 4.34 7.13
C VAL A 49 -1.14 2.92 6.71
N SER A 50 -2.44 2.63 6.76
CA SER A 50 -3.04 1.38 6.27
C SER A 50 -3.81 1.63 4.98
N LYS A 51 -4.40 0.58 4.39
CA LYS A 51 -5.27 0.70 3.21
C LYS A 51 -6.57 1.50 3.45
N GLU A 52 -7.02 1.61 4.70
CA GLU A 52 -8.31 2.23 5.04
C GLU A 52 -8.16 3.63 5.60
N HIS A 53 -7.08 3.88 6.34
CA HIS A 53 -6.95 5.08 7.16
C HIS A 53 -5.49 5.42 7.49
N ILE A 54 -5.31 6.68 7.87
CA ILE A 54 -4.11 7.20 8.53
C ILE A 54 -4.45 7.45 9.99
N GLN A 55 -3.73 6.79 10.92
CA GLN A 55 -3.86 7.03 12.36
C GLN A 55 -2.58 7.66 12.90
N THR A 56 -2.72 8.68 13.74
CA THR A 56 -1.61 9.39 14.37
C THR A 56 -1.51 9.07 15.86
N PHE A 57 -0.28 9.08 16.38
CA PHE A 57 0.05 8.63 17.73
C PHE A 57 1.09 9.52 18.41
N THR A 58 1.02 9.59 19.74
CA THR A 58 2.15 9.93 20.60
C THR A 58 2.70 8.66 21.26
N TYR A 59 3.96 8.69 21.65
CA TYR A 59 4.56 7.60 22.43
C TYR A 59 4.68 8.02 23.90
N ASN A 60 4.17 7.20 24.81
CA ASN A 60 4.34 7.35 26.24
C ASN A 60 5.49 6.45 26.69
N LYS A 61 6.60 7.06 27.13
CA LYS A 61 7.82 6.34 27.54
C LYS A 61 7.60 5.49 28.79
N ASP A 62 6.81 5.99 29.73
CA ASP A 62 6.60 5.34 31.03
C ASP A 62 5.74 4.09 30.87
N ALA A 63 4.70 4.19 30.03
CA ALA A 63 3.83 3.06 29.68
C ALA A 63 4.43 2.12 28.62
N LYS A 64 5.50 2.54 27.93
CA LYS A 64 6.07 1.87 26.74
C LYS A 64 5.02 1.55 25.68
N ASP A 65 4.08 2.46 25.47
CA ASP A 65 2.94 2.26 24.58
C ASP A 65 2.61 3.55 23.82
N VAL A 66 1.78 3.43 22.79
CA VAL A 66 1.32 4.54 21.95
C VAL A 66 -0.11 4.95 22.24
N VAL A 67 -0.31 6.26 22.35
CA VAL A 67 -1.63 6.87 22.54
C VAL A 67 -2.12 7.38 21.20
N SER A 68 -3.31 6.92 20.78
CA SER A 68 -3.96 7.39 19.55
C SER A 68 -4.38 8.85 19.69
N ILE A 69 -4.10 9.66 18.69
CA ILE A 69 -4.44 11.09 18.66
C ILE A 69 -5.60 11.34 17.69
N SER A 70 -5.46 10.90 16.44
CA SER A 70 -6.50 11.07 15.42
C SER A 70 -6.49 9.92 14.42
N THR A 71 -7.65 9.63 13.83
CA THR A 71 -7.81 8.66 12.75
C THR A 71 -8.54 9.31 11.59
N HIS A 72 -7.95 9.25 10.41
CA HIS A 72 -8.49 9.81 9.17
C HIS A 72 -8.74 8.69 8.18
N TYR A 73 -10.00 8.33 7.98
CA TYR A 73 -10.40 7.30 7.02
C TYR A 73 -10.39 7.86 5.59
N PHE A 74 -9.82 7.12 4.66
CA PHE A 74 -9.76 7.54 3.25
C PHE A 74 -11.14 7.70 2.61
N SER A 75 -12.14 6.96 3.08
CA SER A 75 -13.54 7.09 2.66
C SER A 75 -14.14 8.48 2.87
N ASN A 76 -13.51 9.32 3.71
CA ASN A 76 -14.00 10.66 4.01
C ASN A 76 -13.52 11.72 3.02
N TYR A 77 -12.64 11.36 2.08
CA TYR A 77 -11.97 12.28 1.18
C TYR A 77 -12.22 11.89 -0.29
N THR A 78 -12.39 12.89 -1.15
CA THR A 78 -12.58 12.71 -2.59
C THR A 78 -11.29 12.96 -3.36
N ASP A 79 -10.46 13.87 -2.86
CA ASP A 79 -9.24 14.32 -3.54
C ASP A 79 -8.03 14.27 -2.59
N VAL A 80 -6.87 13.98 -3.16
CA VAL A 80 -5.58 14.17 -2.50
C VAL A 80 -4.61 14.94 -3.39
N PHE A 81 -4.09 16.04 -2.85
CA PHE A 81 -3.06 16.86 -3.49
C PHE A 81 -1.70 16.45 -2.97
N ILE A 82 -0.84 15.93 -3.85
CA ILE A 82 0.46 15.39 -3.49
C ILE A 82 1.58 16.29 -4.05
N ASP A 83 2.41 16.79 -3.14
CA ASP A 83 3.63 17.55 -3.44
C ASP A 83 4.86 16.85 -2.85
N HIS A 84 5.69 16.27 -3.71
CA HIS A 84 6.97 15.71 -3.32
C HIS A 84 8.08 16.75 -3.49
N TYR A 85 8.72 17.14 -2.38
CA TYR A 85 9.83 18.08 -2.35
C TYR A 85 11.07 17.46 -1.70
N ALA A 86 12.04 17.08 -2.52
CA ALA A 86 13.27 16.39 -2.11
C ALA A 86 12.95 15.15 -1.25
N ILE A 87 13.23 15.22 0.06
CA ILE A 87 13.03 14.12 1.03
C ILE A 87 11.63 14.21 1.69
N LYS A 88 10.92 15.33 1.54
CA LYS A 88 9.61 15.58 2.16
C LYS A 88 8.48 15.34 1.18
N SER A 89 7.34 14.89 1.70
CA SER A 89 6.10 14.75 0.93
C SER A 89 4.97 15.41 1.71
N ASN A 90 4.10 16.11 1.00
CA ASN A 90 2.91 16.74 1.56
C ASN A 90 1.67 16.18 0.87
N PHE A 91 0.70 15.75 1.67
CA PHE A 91 -0.58 15.21 1.23
C PHE A 91 -1.69 16.10 1.80
N GLY A 92 -2.38 16.81 0.92
CA GLY A 92 -3.60 17.55 1.28
C GLY A 92 -4.83 16.77 0.86
N PHE A 93 -5.50 16.13 1.81
CA PHE A 93 -6.77 15.43 1.59
C PHE A 93 -7.93 16.42 1.69
N LYS A 94 -8.86 16.35 0.74
CA LYS A 94 -10.05 17.19 0.68
C LYS A 94 -11.29 16.31 0.56
N GLY A 95 -12.22 16.50 1.49
CA GLY A 95 -13.53 15.86 1.49
C GLY A 95 -14.66 16.89 1.52
N ILE A 96 -15.89 16.42 1.63
CA ILE A 96 -17.10 17.27 1.57
C ILE A 96 -17.17 18.25 2.74
N LYS A 97 -16.77 17.81 3.95
CA LYS A 97 -16.86 18.60 5.18
C LYS A 97 -15.53 18.78 5.92
N ASP A 98 -14.48 18.09 5.48
CA ASP A 98 -13.22 18.02 6.22
C ASP A 98 -12.00 18.10 5.28
N THR A 99 -10.92 18.65 5.81
CA THR A 99 -9.63 18.73 5.13
C THR A 99 -8.55 18.24 6.07
N PHE A 100 -7.68 17.36 5.58
CA PHE A 100 -6.60 16.79 6.38
C PHE A 100 -5.26 16.99 5.68
N THR A 101 -4.30 17.61 6.38
CA THR A 101 -2.93 17.76 5.87
C THR A 101 -2.04 16.76 6.57
N PHE A 102 -1.37 15.93 5.78
CA PHE A 102 -0.46 14.90 6.25
C PHE A 102 0.93 15.08 5.65
N ILE A 103 1.92 15.25 6.53
CA ILE A 103 3.32 15.51 6.16
C ILE A 103 4.20 14.43 6.80
N PRO A 104 4.34 13.26 6.15
CA PRO A 104 5.20 12.19 6.64
C PRO A 104 6.68 12.54 6.44
N ASN A 105 7.49 12.21 7.43
CA ASN A 105 8.95 12.19 7.30
C ASN A 105 9.38 10.81 6.76
N GLY A 106 9.62 10.74 5.45
CA GLY A 106 9.94 9.49 4.76
C GLY A 106 8.71 8.79 4.17
N SER A 107 8.93 7.69 3.44
CA SER A 107 7.91 6.84 2.80
C SER A 107 6.84 7.54 1.94
N GLY A 108 7.03 8.80 1.55
CA GLY A 108 6.00 9.51 0.77
C GLY A 108 5.66 8.85 -0.57
N LYS A 109 6.63 8.26 -1.27
CA LYS A 109 6.34 7.50 -2.51
C LYS A 109 5.60 6.19 -2.27
N GLU A 110 5.89 5.55 -1.16
CA GLU A 110 5.23 4.33 -0.72
C GLU A 110 3.77 4.61 -0.35
N ILE A 111 3.54 5.70 0.40
CA ILE A 111 2.20 6.18 0.78
C ILE A 111 1.40 6.65 -0.45
N GLU A 112 2.01 7.38 -1.39
CA GLU A 112 1.40 7.72 -2.67
C GLU A 112 0.95 6.45 -3.42
N SER A 113 1.82 5.44 -3.48
CA SER A 113 1.52 4.18 -4.15
C SER A 113 0.40 3.41 -3.45
N LEU A 114 0.37 3.42 -2.12
CA LEU A 114 -0.69 2.81 -1.32
C LEU A 114 -2.03 3.50 -1.62
N ILE A 115 -2.11 4.83 -1.52
CA ILE A 115 -3.36 5.56 -1.80
C ILE A 115 -3.84 5.26 -3.23
N LYS A 116 -2.93 5.34 -4.21
CA LYS A 116 -3.24 5.03 -5.62
C LYS A 116 -3.74 3.59 -5.83
N SER A 117 -3.32 2.66 -4.99
CA SER A 117 -3.60 1.23 -5.18
C SER A 117 -4.82 0.75 -4.42
N TYR A 118 -5.19 1.43 -3.34
CA TYR A 118 -6.19 0.94 -2.38
C TYR A 118 -7.36 1.91 -2.13
N THR A 119 -7.36 3.10 -2.74
CA THR A 119 -8.43 4.08 -2.54
C THR A 119 -8.94 4.64 -3.86
N ASP A 120 -10.19 5.11 -3.86
CA ASP A 120 -10.83 5.81 -4.98
C ASP A 120 -10.56 7.33 -4.97
N ILE A 121 -9.64 7.78 -4.12
CA ILE A 121 -9.33 9.21 -3.98
C ILE A 121 -8.62 9.70 -5.26
N GLU A 122 -9.12 10.80 -5.85
CA GLU A 122 -8.50 11.40 -7.03
C GLU A 122 -7.13 12.02 -6.67
N ILE A 123 -6.08 11.59 -7.37
CA ILE A 123 -4.70 12.01 -7.07
C ILE A 123 -4.28 13.17 -7.97
N HIS A 124 -4.11 14.33 -7.37
CA HIS A 124 -3.60 15.54 -8.01
C HIS A 124 -2.12 15.74 -7.68
N LYS A 125 -1.24 15.55 -8.67
CA LYS A 125 0.20 15.77 -8.47
C LYS A 125 0.59 17.20 -8.82
N THR A 126 1.32 17.85 -7.92
CA THR A 126 1.94 19.14 -8.25
C THR A 126 3.22 18.89 -9.05
N GLU A 127 3.12 18.96 -10.38
CA GLU A 127 4.32 18.93 -11.23
C GLU A 127 5.07 20.26 -11.16
N ARG A 128 6.22 20.25 -10.49
CA ARG A 128 7.13 21.41 -10.49
C ARG A 128 8.22 21.22 -11.53
N LYS A 129 8.41 22.25 -12.35
CA LYS A 129 9.52 22.33 -13.30
C LYS A 129 10.84 22.15 -12.54
N TRP A 130 11.72 21.30 -13.06
CA TRP A 130 12.91 20.78 -12.38
C TRP A 130 13.81 21.85 -11.73
N TYR A 131 13.88 23.05 -12.30
CA TYR A 131 14.65 24.17 -11.75
C TYR A 131 14.13 24.70 -10.40
N GLN A 132 12.85 24.51 -10.05
CA GLN A 132 12.32 24.89 -8.73
C GLN A 132 12.71 23.90 -7.62
N LYS A 133 13.30 22.75 -7.98
CA LYS A 133 13.87 21.77 -7.03
C LYS A 133 15.27 22.18 -6.55
N VAL A 134 15.93 23.11 -7.24
CA VAL A 134 17.27 23.62 -6.90
C VAL A 134 17.18 24.65 -5.77
N LEU A 135 18.01 24.48 -4.72
CA LEU A 135 18.06 25.39 -3.57
C LEU A 135 18.36 26.82 -4.05
N GLY A 136 17.51 27.80 -3.72
CA GLY A 136 17.63 29.20 -4.16
C GLY A 136 16.81 29.60 -5.40
N PHE A 137 16.40 28.64 -6.24
CA PHE A 137 15.45 28.88 -7.35
C PHE A 137 13.98 28.59 -6.95
N ARG A 138 13.78 28.04 -5.75
CA ARG A 138 12.50 27.63 -5.16
C ARG A 138 11.46 28.76 -5.03
N SER A 139 11.89 30.00 -4.78
CA SER A 139 10.96 31.10 -4.46
C SER A 139 10.38 31.83 -5.66
N GLY A 140 10.86 31.61 -6.88
CA GLY A 140 10.51 32.40 -8.07
C GLY A 140 10.94 33.89 -8.02
N ASN A 141 11.37 34.37 -6.85
CA ASN A 141 11.93 35.70 -6.66
C ASN A 141 13.25 35.82 -7.45
N LYS A 142 13.27 36.73 -8.43
CA LYS A 142 14.39 36.98 -9.35
C LYS A 142 15.70 37.30 -8.62
N VAL A 143 15.65 37.91 -7.44
CA VAL A 143 16.84 38.24 -6.63
C VAL A 143 17.45 36.98 -6.01
N LYS A 144 16.61 36.12 -5.42
CA LYS A 144 17.06 34.85 -4.84
C LYS A 144 17.59 33.90 -5.91
N MET A 145 16.98 33.90 -7.09
CA MET A 145 17.47 33.16 -8.26
C MET A 145 18.84 33.67 -8.71
N ALA A 146 19.07 34.98 -8.77
CA ALA A 146 20.37 35.55 -9.15
C ALA A 146 21.48 35.19 -8.13
N ILE A 147 21.18 35.27 -6.83
CA ILE A 147 22.12 34.88 -5.77
C ILE A 147 22.43 33.39 -5.86
N ALA A 148 21.42 32.54 -6.06
CA ALA A 148 21.60 31.11 -6.22
C ALA A 148 22.45 30.76 -7.45
N SER A 149 22.17 31.41 -8.60
CA SER A 149 22.98 31.25 -9.81
C SER A 149 24.45 31.56 -9.56
N LEU A 150 24.77 32.64 -8.84
CA LEU A 150 26.14 32.99 -8.49
C LEU A 150 26.79 31.94 -7.57
N ILE A 151 26.06 31.42 -6.58
CA ILE A 151 26.56 30.37 -5.69
C ILE A 151 26.87 29.08 -6.47
N TYR A 152 25.96 28.61 -7.33
CA TYR A 152 26.24 27.41 -8.13
C TYR A 152 27.35 27.64 -9.15
N LEU A 153 27.46 28.85 -9.72
CA LEU A 153 28.58 29.20 -10.59
C LEU A 153 29.90 29.13 -9.83
N VAL A 154 29.97 29.65 -8.60
CA VAL A 154 31.16 29.53 -7.74
C VAL A 154 31.46 28.09 -7.38
N ILE A 155 30.45 27.24 -7.10
CA ILE A 155 30.64 25.81 -6.83
C ILE A 155 31.19 25.10 -8.07
N VAL A 156 30.61 25.33 -9.25
CA VAL A 156 31.06 24.75 -10.52
C VAL A 156 32.47 25.23 -10.86
N VAL A 157 32.75 26.52 -10.73
CA VAL A 157 34.08 27.11 -10.94
C VAL A 157 35.08 26.63 -9.88
N SER A 158 34.67 26.36 -8.65
CA SER A 158 35.55 25.78 -7.63
C SER A 158 35.86 24.30 -7.91
N ILE A 159 34.87 23.53 -8.38
CA ILE A 159 35.10 22.15 -8.86
C ILE A 159 35.98 22.17 -10.11
N PHE A 160 35.81 23.14 -11.00
CA PHE A 160 36.63 23.29 -12.19
C PHE A 160 38.05 23.74 -11.84
N ASN A 161 38.22 24.73 -10.96
CA ASN A 161 39.52 25.26 -10.51
C ASN A 161 40.29 24.29 -9.60
N THR A 162 39.61 23.35 -8.93
CA THR A 162 40.29 22.23 -8.23
C THR A 162 40.80 21.17 -9.20
N VAL A 163 40.16 21.01 -10.37
CA VAL A 163 40.62 20.15 -11.46
C VAL A 163 41.66 20.86 -12.37
N THR A 164 41.58 22.18 -12.48
CA THR A 164 42.50 23.01 -13.27
C THR A 164 42.97 24.18 -12.39
N GLY A 165 44.02 23.96 -11.60
CA GLY A 165 44.54 24.99 -10.70
C GLY A 165 44.90 26.28 -11.44
N LYS A 166 44.08 27.32 -11.30
CA LYS A 166 44.40 28.73 -11.63
C LYS A 166 43.40 29.71 -11.00
N LYS A 167 43.91 30.89 -10.71
CA LYS A 167 43.44 31.92 -9.76
C LYS A 167 42.96 33.16 -10.53
N GLU A 168 42.06 33.93 -9.89
CA GLU A 168 41.77 35.38 -10.03
C GLU A 168 40.35 35.84 -10.44
N GLU A 169 40.03 37.05 -9.97
CA GLU A 169 38.76 37.67 -9.50
C GLU A 169 38.11 38.70 -10.49
N PRO A 170 36.94 39.32 -10.20
CA PRO A 170 35.85 39.58 -11.15
C PRO A 170 35.64 41.06 -11.56
N LYS A 171 34.80 41.33 -12.58
CA LYS A 171 34.11 42.62 -12.80
C LYS A 171 32.68 42.48 -13.35
N GLN A 172 31.81 43.37 -12.86
CA GLN A 172 30.38 43.64 -13.14
C GLN A 172 30.16 44.12 -14.61
N GLU A 173 28.97 44.12 -15.24
CA GLU A 173 27.84 45.06 -15.00
C GLU A 173 26.60 44.81 -15.95
N VAL A 174 25.39 44.84 -15.36
CA VAL A 174 24.02 45.32 -15.77
C VAL A 174 23.42 45.18 -17.21
N LYS A 175 22.43 44.26 -17.38
CA LYS A 175 20.94 44.41 -17.57
C LYS A 175 20.26 45.29 -18.70
N PRO A 176 18.93 45.16 -19.00
CA PRO A 176 18.39 44.70 -20.32
C PRO A 176 17.24 45.57 -20.95
N ALA A 177 16.68 45.19 -22.12
CA ALA A 177 15.42 45.72 -22.68
C ALA A 177 14.77 44.72 -23.70
N VAL A 178 13.55 44.16 -23.53
CA VAL A 178 12.17 44.68 -23.83
C VAL A 178 11.73 44.37 -25.28
N THR A 179 10.89 43.33 -25.49
CA THR A 179 9.43 43.36 -25.91
C THR A 179 9.30 43.42 -27.46
N THR A 180 8.33 42.89 -28.22
CA THR A 180 6.93 42.46 -28.06
C THR A 180 6.52 41.66 -29.32
N LYS A 181 5.54 40.76 -29.15
CA LYS A 181 4.46 40.23 -30.05
C LYS A 181 4.51 40.58 -31.56
N THR A 182 4.05 39.72 -32.47
CA THR A 182 2.62 39.63 -32.90
C THR A 182 2.39 38.36 -33.76
N ALA A 183 1.22 37.72 -33.61
CA ALA A 183 0.64 36.73 -34.53
C ALA A 183 -0.18 37.43 -35.64
N PRO A 184 -0.52 36.76 -36.75
CA PRO A 184 -1.93 36.31 -36.95
C PRO A 184 -2.06 34.96 -37.71
N VAL A 185 -2.93 34.03 -37.28
CA VAL A 185 -4.31 33.68 -37.74
C VAL A 185 -4.42 32.83 -39.04
N LYS A 186 -4.87 31.58 -38.81
CA LYS A 186 -5.77 30.63 -39.54
C LYS A 186 -5.78 30.49 -41.07
N GLU A 187 -5.81 29.21 -41.50
CA GLU A 187 -6.73 28.73 -42.55
C GLU A 187 -7.17 27.27 -42.29
N GLU A 188 -8.45 27.00 -42.56
CA GLU A 188 -9.20 25.73 -42.38
C GLU A 188 -9.27 24.97 -43.71
N LYS A 189 -9.20 23.63 -43.73
CA LYS A 189 -9.99 22.82 -44.68
C LYS A 189 -10.10 21.31 -44.36
N LYS A 190 -11.39 20.90 -44.31
CA LYS A 190 -12.08 19.75 -44.92
C LYS A 190 -11.80 18.31 -44.47
N VAL A 191 -12.91 17.67 -44.07
CA VAL A 191 -13.11 16.26 -43.72
C VAL A 191 -13.69 15.51 -44.92
N GLU A 192 -13.24 14.27 -45.16
CA GLU A 192 -13.97 13.18 -45.85
C GLU A 192 -13.33 11.80 -45.51
N PRO A 193 -13.98 10.64 -45.77
CA PRO A 193 -14.50 9.74 -44.74
C PRO A 193 -13.70 8.43 -44.54
N LYS A 194 -13.97 7.75 -43.42
CA LYS A 194 -13.33 6.51 -42.95
C LYS A 194 -13.88 5.24 -43.64
N PRO A 195 -13.04 4.20 -43.90
CA PRO A 195 -13.51 2.87 -44.26
C PRO A 195 -14.09 2.11 -43.06
N VAL A 196 -15.10 1.29 -43.32
CA VAL A 196 -15.82 0.45 -42.34
C VAL A 196 -15.07 -0.88 -42.17
N GLU A 197 -14.64 -1.17 -40.94
CA GLU A 197 -13.95 -2.42 -40.58
C GLU A 197 -14.71 -3.16 -39.48
N GLN A 198 -14.86 -4.48 -39.71
CA GLN A 198 -15.74 -5.44 -39.02
C GLN A 198 -15.42 -5.65 -37.53
N PRO A 199 -16.33 -6.28 -36.73
CA PRO A 199 -16.29 -6.24 -35.26
C PRO A 199 -15.25 -7.15 -34.57
N VAL A 200 -14.65 -8.12 -35.26
CA VAL A 200 -13.81 -9.18 -34.63
C VAL A 200 -12.40 -8.68 -34.27
N ASP A 201 -11.83 -7.79 -35.07
CA ASP A 201 -10.46 -7.28 -34.88
C ASP A 201 -10.34 -6.39 -33.63
N LYS A 202 -11.32 -5.50 -33.45
CA LYS A 202 -11.36 -4.53 -32.35
C LYS A 202 -11.43 -5.16 -30.95
N LYS A 203 -12.00 -6.36 -30.82
CA LYS A 203 -12.04 -7.08 -29.54
C LYS A 203 -10.63 -7.50 -29.15
N GLN A 204 -9.94 -8.21 -30.03
CA GLN A 204 -8.63 -8.77 -29.72
C GLN A 204 -7.58 -7.67 -29.56
N ASP A 205 -7.65 -6.60 -30.35
CA ASP A 205 -6.82 -5.41 -30.19
C ASP A 205 -6.92 -4.78 -28.80
N LYS A 206 -8.15 -4.62 -28.29
CA LYS A 206 -8.36 -4.05 -26.95
C LYS A 206 -7.89 -4.97 -25.83
N ILE A 207 -8.11 -6.28 -25.98
CA ILE A 207 -7.61 -7.28 -25.02
C ILE A 207 -6.07 -7.27 -25.01
N ASN A 208 -5.43 -7.29 -26.17
CA ASN A 208 -3.97 -7.24 -26.31
C ASN A 208 -3.39 -5.95 -25.74
N LYS A 209 -4.00 -4.80 -26.05
CA LYS A 209 -3.60 -3.51 -25.49
C LYS A 209 -3.68 -3.50 -23.95
N PHE A 210 -4.77 -4.00 -23.39
CA PHE A 210 -4.93 -4.08 -21.93
C PHE A 210 -3.90 -5.04 -21.31
N LYS A 211 -3.61 -6.19 -21.95
CA LYS A 211 -2.57 -7.13 -21.56
C LYS A 211 -1.21 -6.45 -21.52
N ASP A 212 -0.81 -5.75 -22.57
CA ASP A 212 0.50 -5.10 -22.67
C ASP A 212 0.66 -3.96 -21.66
N ASP A 213 -0.39 -3.13 -21.48
CA ASP A 213 -0.39 -2.07 -20.47
C ASP A 213 -0.28 -2.65 -19.05
N THR A 214 -0.97 -3.76 -18.78
CA THR A 214 -0.95 -4.44 -17.49
C THR A 214 0.40 -5.11 -17.24
N GLN A 215 0.95 -5.79 -18.25
CA GLN A 215 2.27 -6.39 -18.23
C GLN A 215 3.34 -5.34 -17.92
N LYS A 216 3.35 -4.22 -18.64
CA LYS A 216 4.29 -3.11 -18.41
C LYS A 216 4.19 -2.55 -16.99
N ARG A 217 2.98 -2.34 -16.49
CA ARG A 217 2.75 -1.82 -15.12
C ARG A 217 3.26 -2.78 -14.06
N LEU A 218 2.99 -4.07 -14.21
CA LEU A 218 3.45 -5.10 -13.27
C LEU A 218 4.96 -5.24 -13.33
N THR A 219 5.57 -5.37 -14.51
CA THR A 219 7.03 -5.44 -14.64
C THR A 219 7.72 -4.23 -14.01
N GLU A 220 7.23 -3.00 -14.21
CA GLU A 220 7.82 -1.82 -13.57
C GLU A 220 7.61 -1.78 -12.04
N THR A 221 6.51 -2.35 -11.54
CA THR A 221 6.24 -2.45 -10.09
C THR A 221 7.20 -3.43 -9.42
N TYR A 222 7.51 -4.55 -10.07
CA TYR A 222 8.32 -5.64 -9.52
C TYR A 222 9.80 -5.57 -9.92
N LYS A 223 10.21 -4.62 -10.77
CA LYS A 223 11.58 -4.43 -11.29
C LYS A 223 12.70 -4.40 -10.24
N LYS A 224 12.38 -4.04 -8.99
CA LYS A 224 13.35 -3.94 -7.89
C LYS A 224 13.57 -5.25 -7.14
N ILE A 225 12.73 -6.24 -7.39
CA ILE A 225 12.81 -7.56 -6.77
C ILE A 225 13.51 -8.48 -7.75
N ASP A 226 14.74 -8.88 -7.41
CA ASP A 226 15.56 -9.69 -8.30
C ASP A 226 14.89 -11.06 -8.54
N GLY A 227 14.86 -11.51 -9.79
CA GLY A 227 14.21 -12.75 -10.22
C GLY A 227 12.68 -12.72 -10.34
N VAL A 228 11.98 -11.69 -9.82
CA VAL A 228 10.51 -11.62 -9.94
C VAL A 228 10.11 -10.91 -11.23
N ASN A 229 9.74 -11.71 -12.23
CA ASN A 229 9.23 -11.23 -13.51
C ASN A 229 7.77 -11.65 -13.70
N PRO A 230 6.79 -10.80 -13.31
CA PRO A 230 5.39 -11.15 -13.43
C PRO A 230 4.98 -11.28 -14.89
N THR A 231 4.09 -12.23 -15.21
CA THR A 231 3.52 -12.36 -16.56
C THR A 231 2.00 -12.28 -16.53
N VAL A 232 1.44 -11.77 -17.62
CA VAL A 232 0.00 -11.56 -17.79
C VAL A 232 -0.47 -12.34 -19.01
N SER A 233 -1.48 -13.19 -18.82
CA SER A 233 -2.20 -13.80 -19.93
C SER A 233 -3.69 -13.54 -19.79
N ILE A 234 -4.37 -13.39 -20.93
CA ILE A 234 -5.82 -13.17 -20.99
C ILE A 234 -6.39 -14.16 -22.01
N SER A 235 -7.50 -14.82 -21.66
CA SER A 235 -8.21 -15.71 -22.57
C SER A 235 -8.76 -14.95 -23.78
N GLU A 236 -8.98 -15.64 -24.90
CA GLU A 236 -9.52 -15.04 -26.14
C GLU A 236 -10.91 -14.42 -25.95
N ASP A 237 -11.69 -14.93 -24.99
CA ASP A 237 -12.98 -14.37 -24.63
C ASP A 237 -12.88 -13.15 -23.69
N GLY A 238 -11.69 -12.86 -23.16
CA GLY A 238 -11.44 -11.78 -22.22
C GLY A 238 -11.98 -12.06 -20.80
N LYS A 239 -12.47 -13.27 -20.51
CA LYS A 239 -13.09 -13.58 -19.21
C LYS A 239 -12.12 -14.10 -18.16
N LEU A 240 -10.93 -14.55 -18.55
CA LEU A 240 -9.92 -15.02 -17.62
C LEU A 240 -8.63 -14.22 -17.78
N ILE A 241 -8.24 -13.51 -16.72
CA ILE A 241 -6.95 -12.84 -16.60
C ILE A 241 -6.11 -13.68 -15.64
N THR A 242 -4.95 -14.16 -16.08
CA THR A 242 -4.00 -14.86 -15.23
C THR A 242 -2.78 -13.99 -15.00
N LEU A 243 -2.46 -13.77 -13.73
CA LEU A 243 -1.26 -13.09 -13.27
C LEU A 243 -0.32 -14.13 -12.66
N ALA A 244 0.83 -14.34 -13.29
CA ALA A 244 1.82 -15.28 -12.78
C ALA A 244 2.96 -14.52 -12.11
N PHE A 245 3.39 -14.99 -10.93
CA PHE A 245 4.50 -14.43 -10.17
C PHE A 245 5.49 -15.53 -9.81
N ASP A 246 6.80 -15.23 -9.85
CA ASP A 246 7.82 -16.11 -9.29
C ASP A 246 7.85 -15.93 -7.77
N LEU A 247 7.13 -16.80 -7.06
CA LEU A 247 7.02 -16.73 -5.61
C LEU A 247 8.29 -17.24 -4.90
N ASP A 248 9.13 -18.03 -5.57
CA ASP A 248 10.42 -18.46 -5.01
C ASP A 248 11.40 -17.29 -4.94
N SER A 249 11.47 -16.49 -6.00
CA SER A 249 12.27 -15.27 -6.02
C SER A 249 11.73 -14.22 -5.05
N TYR A 250 10.41 -14.13 -4.90
CA TYR A 250 9.75 -13.25 -3.94
C TYR A 250 10.08 -13.63 -2.48
N ALA A 251 9.98 -14.91 -2.13
CA ALA A 251 10.32 -15.42 -0.80
C ALA A 251 11.80 -15.19 -0.44
N LYS A 252 12.72 -15.35 -1.41
CA LYS A 252 14.15 -15.08 -1.23
C LYS A 252 14.44 -13.61 -0.93
N TYR A 253 13.76 -12.69 -1.61
CA TYR A 253 13.91 -11.25 -1.37
C TYR A 253 13.46 -10.86 0.04
N ASP A 254 12.33 -11.39 0.49
CA ASP A 254 11.77 -11.12 1.82
C ASP A 254 12.44 -11.93 2.95
N LYS A 255 13.30 -12.89 2.60
CA LYS A 255 13.98 -13.81 3.53
C LYS A 255 13.00 -14.61 4.40
N VAL A 256 11.92 -15.07 3.77
CA VAL A 256 10.87 -15.90 4.39
C VAL A 256 10.73 -17.23 3.69
N ASP A 257 10.09 -18.21 4.35
CA ASP A 257 9.76 -19.49 3.73
C ASP A 257 8.72 -19.34 2.60
N LYS A 258 8.80 -20.22 1.59
CA LYS A 258 7.90 -20.20 0.43
C LYS A 258 6.43 -20.28 0.83
N GLU A 259 6.08 -21.17 1.78
CA GLU A 259 4.70 -21.30 2.26
C GLU A 259 4.18 -20.02 2.90
N LEU A 260 5.03 -19.31 3.66
CA LEU A 260 4.69 -18.03 4.27
C LEU A 260 4.55 -16.92 3.22
N SER A 261 5.38 -16.93 2.18
CA SER A 261 5.26 -16.03 1.04
C SER A 261 3.96 -16.24 0.26
N VAL A 262 3.62 -17.50 -0.05
CA VAL A 262 2.35 -17.89 -0.70
C VAL A 262 1.16 -17.48 0.16
N SER A 263 1.22 -17.71 1.48
CA SER A 263 0.18 -17.28 2.41
C SER A 263 0.03 -15.76 2.44
N THR A 264 1.15 -15.03 2.49
CA THR A 264 1.16 -13.55 2.47
C THR A 264 0.56 -13.02 1.17
N PHE A 265 0.91 -13.63 0.03
CA PHE A 265 0.38 -13.29 -1.28
C PHE A 265 -1.14 -13.52 -1.35
N LYS A 266 -1.63 -14.65 -0.81
CA LYS A 266 -3.06 -14.93 -0.68
C LYS A 266 -3.78 -13.87 0.15
N THR A 267 -3.18 -13.46 1.27
CA THR A 267 -3.76 -12.43 2.16
C THR A 267 -3.66 -10.99 1.63
N SER A 268 -2.84 -10.76 0.61
CA SER A 268 -2.59 -9.43 0.04
C SER A 268 -3.11 -9.31 -1.39
N ALA A 269 -4.03 -10.18 -1.81
CA ALA A 269 -4.48 -10.26 -3.21
C ALA A 269 -5.58 -9.28 -3.60
N GLY A 270 -6.19 -8.58 -2.64
CA GLY A 270 -7.20 -7.53 -2.89
C GLY A 270 -6.84 -6.47 -3.97
N PRO A 271 -5.56 -6.01 -4.10
CA PRO A 271 -5.15 -5.12 -5.19
C PRO A 271 -5.38 -5.67 -6.60
N TYR A 272 -5.48 -7.00 -6.75
CA TYR A 272 -5.64 -7.64 -8.05
C TYR A 272 -7.11 -7.65 -8.51
N GLU A 273 -8.07 -7.40 -7.61
CA GLU A 273 -9.48 -7.22 -7.99
C GLU A 273 -9.67 -6.05 -8.97
N ARG A 274 -8.85 -5.00 -8.87
CA ARG A 274 -8.95 -3.83 -9.76
C ARG A 274 -8.77 -4.19 -11.24
N TYR A 275 -8.05 -5.28 -11.55
CA TYR A 275 -7.81 -5.70 -12.93
C TYR A 275 -9.10 -6.19 -13.58
N ARG A 276 -10.03 -6.80 -12.84
CA ARG A 276 -11.38 -7.13 -13.30
C ARG A 276 -12.12 -5.87 -13.75
N ASP A 277 -12.21 -4.89 -12.84
CA ASP A 277 -12.98 -3.67 -13.08
C ASP A 277 -12.38 -2.82 -14.20
N THR A 278 -11.05 -2.78 -14.28
CA THR A 278 -10.34 -2.05 -15.35
C THR A 278 -10.47 -2.77 -16.70
N ALA A 279 -10.40 -4.10 -16.71
CA ALA A 279 -10.58 -4.92 -17.91
C ALA A 279 -12.00 -4.77 -18.48
N PHE A 280 -13.02 -4.85 -17.62
CA PHE A 280 -14.42 -4.66 -18.02
C PHE A 280 -14.62 -3.28 -18.68
N ARG A 281 -14.03 -2.22 -18.12
CA ARG A 281 -14.08 -0.88 -18.72
C ARG A 281 -13.28 -0.78 -20.02
N ALA A 282 -12.16 -1.48 -20.13
CA ALA A 282 -11.27 -1.39 -21.28
C ALA A 282 -11.84 -2.08 -22.53
N TYR A 283 -12.34 -3.31 -22.37
CA TYR A 283 -12.76 -4.17 -23.48
C TYR A 283 -14.09 -4.89 -23.27
N GLY A 284 -14.77 -4.74 -22.13
CA GLY A 284 -15.99 -5.52 -21.84
C GLY A 284 -17.09 -5.34 -22.88
N LYS A 285 -17.26 -4.12 -23.41
CA LYS A 285 -18.21 -3.84 -24.50
C LYS A 285 -17.87 -4.61 -25.78
N GLU A 286 -16.62 -4.57 -26.22
CA GLU A 286 -16.18 -5.25 -27.44
C GLU A 286 -16.07 -6.77 -27.28
N ALA A 287 -15.84 -7.24 -26.06
CA ALA A 287 -15.80 -8.66 -25.73
C ALA A 287 -17.18 -9.27 -25.42
N ASN A 288 -18.26 -8.48 -25.52
CA ASN A 288 -19.62 -8.90 -25.20
C ASN A 288 -19.76 -9.48 -23.78
N ILE A 289 -19.09 -8.82 -22.82
CA ILE A 289 -19.13 -9.18 -21.40
C ILE A 289 -20.25 -8.37 -20.76
N ALA A 290 -21.24 -9.06 -20.20
CA ALA A 290 -22.44 -8.41 -19.67
C ALA A 290 -22.21 -7.81 -18.28
N ASN A 291 -21.44 -8.51 -17.44
CA ASN A 291 -21.11 -8.08 -16.10
C ASN A 291 -19.59 -8.12 -15.86
N LYS A 292 -19.06 -7.15 -15.12
CA LYS A 292 -17.65 -7.18 -14.67
C LYS A 292 -17.31 -8.46 -13.92
N ASP A 293 -18.29 -9.04 -13.22
CA ASP A 293 -18.15 -10.30 -12.48
C ASP A 293 -18.03 -11.54 -13.38
N ASP A 294 -18.22 -11.40 -14.69
CA ASP A 294 -17.90 -12.46 -15.66
C ASP A 294 -16.39 -12.54 -15.95
N ILE A 295 -15.59 -11.57 -15.46
CA ILE A 295 -14.13 -11.56 -15.57
C ILE A 295 -13.53 -12.09 -14.27
N VAL A 296 -12.81 -13.19 -14.37
CA VAL A 296 -12.04 -13.82 -13.28
C VAL A 296 -10.59 -13.36 -13.37
N VAL A 297 -10.03 -12.95 -12.23
CA VAL A 297 -8.58 -12.73 -12.11
C VAL A 297 -8.01 -13.87 -11.28
N LYS A 298 -7.16 -14.66 -11.92
CA LYS A 298 -6.47 -15.83 -11.37
C LYS A 298 -5.01 -15.50 -11.10
N ILE A 299 -4.45 -16.04 -10.03
CA ILE A 299 -3.05 -15.88 -9.67
C ILE A 299 -2.39 -17.25 -9.58
N ILE A 300 -1.25 -17.39 -10.25
CA ILE A 300 -0.46 -18.63 -10.24
C ILE A 300 1.00 -18.36 -9.85
N ASP A 301 1.64 -19.38 -9.30
CA ASP A 301 3.09 -19.42 -9.13
C ASP A 301 3.72 -19.84 -10.46
N SER A 302 4.55 -18.98 -11.06
CA SER A 302 5.17 -19.25 -12.36
C SER A 302 6.28 -20.32 -12.30
N SER A 303 6.79 -20.65 -11.11
CA SER A 303 7.87 -21.64 -10.94
C SER A 303 7.38 -23.07 -11.18
N ASN A 304 6.12 -23.35 -10.82
CA ASN A 304 5.53 -24.70 -10.82
C ASN A 304 4.10 -24.73 -11.41
N ASN A 305 3.61 -23.59 -11.90
CA ASN A 305 2.29 -23.41 -12.48
C ASN A 305 1.14 -23.75 -11.50
N GLN A 306 1.40 -23.71 -10.19
CA GLN A 306 0.40 -23.97 -9.15
C GLN A 306 -0.55 -22.78 -9.02
N VAL A 307 -1.85 -23.06 -8.91
CA VAL A 307 -2.86 -22.03 -8.64
C VAL A 307 -2.71 -21.56 -7.19
N VAL A 308 -2.43 -20.27 -7.04
CA VAL A 308 -2.31 -19.60 -5.74
C VAL A 308 -3.67 -19.07 -5.32
N ILE A 309 -4.37 -18.41 -6.24
CA ILE A 309 -5.75 -17.95 -6.08
C ILE A 309 -6.50 -18.24 -7.37
N ASP A 310 -7.61 -18.98 -7.28
CA ASP A 310 -8.41 -19.33 -8.45
C ASP A 310 -9.23 -18.13 -8.94
N ASP A 311 -9.82 -17.38 -8.00
CA ASP A 311 -10.49 -16.11 -8.22
C ASP A 311 -10.19 -15.14 -7.06
N VAL A 312 -9.65 -13.96 -7.38
CA VAL A 312 -9.37 -12.91 -6.39
C VAL A 312 -10.63 -12.45 -5.63
N ARG A 313 -11.83 -12.68 -6.16
CA ARG A 313 -13.10 -12.39 -5.47
C ARG A 313 -13.38 -13.29 -4.28
N ASP A 314 -12.84 -14.51 -4.30
CA ASP A 314 -13.01 -15.48 -3.20
C ASP A 314 -12.11 -15.15 -2.00
N TYR A 315 -11.34 -14.06 -2.09
CA TYR A 315 -10.66 -13.47 -0.95
C TYR A 315 -11.68 -12.99 0.08
N LYS A 316 -11.89 -13.80 1.13
CA LYS A 316 -12.69 -13.40 2.28
C LYS A 316 -11.88 -12.43 3.15
N GLU A 317 -12.31 -11.18 3.19
CA GLU A 317 -11.94 -10.26 4.26
C GLU A 317 -12.54 -10.80 5.56
N GLU A 318 -11.73 -11.37 6.46
CA GLU A 318 -12.23 -11.70 7.80
C GLU A 318 -12.64 -10.40 8.51
N PRO A 319 -13.86 -10.34 9.09
CA PRO A 319 -14.34 -9.14 9.74
C PRO A 319 -13.53 -8.85 11.01
N LYS A 320 -13.02 -7.60 11.11
CA LYS A 320 -12.51 -7.00 12.35
C LYS A 320 -13.45 -7.26 13.53
N PRO A 321 -12.95 -7.68 14.71
CA PRO A 321 -13.71 -7.56 15.94
C PRO A 321 -13.95 -6.07 16.24
N LYS A 322 -15.23 -5.67 16.23
CA LYS A 322 -15.66 -4.35 16.71
C LYS A 322 -15.43 -4.28 18.23
N THR A 323 -14.42 -3.54 18.67
CA THR A 323 -14.30 -3.12 20.07
C THR A 323 -15.26 -1.97 20.33
N THR A 324 -16.41 -2.29 20.90
CA THR A 324 -17.33 -1.32 21.51
C THR A 324 -16.75 -0.87 22.87
N PRO A 325 -16.77 0.42 23.23
CA PRO A 325 -16.28 0.89 24.52
C PRO A 325 -17.11 0.34 25.69
N GLU A 326 -16.38 -0.15 26.69
CA GLU A 326 -16.84 -0.77 27.93
C GLU A 326 -17.59 0.26 28.80
N SER A 327 -18.92 0.10 28.94
CA SER A 327 -19.72 0.75 29.99
C SER A 327 -20.00 -0.24 31.12
N LYS A 328 -19.77 0.26 32.34
CA LYS A 328 -19.88 -0.37 33.66
C LYS A 328 -21.16 -1.23 33.89
N PRO A 329 -21.11 -2.27 34.76
CA PRO A 329 -22.12 -3.34 34.84
C PRO A 329 -23.42 -2.97 35.57
N GLU A 330 -24.55 -3.45 35.06
CA GLU A 330 -25.82 -3.61 35.78
C GLU A 330 -26.33 -5.06 35.58
N GLU A 331 -27.04 -5.58 36.58
CA GLU A 331 -27.06 -6.98 37.00
C GLU A 331 -28.26 -7.80 36.45
N GLN A 332 -27.97 -8.93 35.75
CA GLN A 332 -28.74 -10.19 35.50
C GLN A 332 -30.15 -10.18 34.84
N PRO A 333 -30.64 -11.30 34.19
CA PRO A 333 -30.21 -12.70 34.30
C PRO A 333 -29.89 -13.50 32.99
N LYS A 334 -28.81 -14.28 33.14
CA LYS A 334 -28.34 -15.56 32.56
C LYS A 334 -29.19 -16.33 31.50
N GLN A 335 -28.58 -16.57 30.32
CA GLN A 335 -28.69 -17.81 29.52
C GLN A 335 -27.28 -18.21 29.01
N PRO A 336 -26.99 -19.51 28.80
CA PRO A 336 -25.65 -20.08 29.05
C PRO A 336 -24.62 -19.81 27.95
N GLU A 337 -23.46 -19.27 28.36
CA GLU A 337 -22.23 -19.28 27.58
C GLU A 337 -21.74 -20.71 27.33
N LYS A 338 -21.34 -21.00 26.09
CA LYS A 338 -20.44 -22.11 25.77
C LYS A 338 -19.07 -21.80 26.39
N ASN A 339 -18.90 -22.17 27.65
CA ASN A 339 -17.58 -22.25 28.26
C ASN A 339 -16.75 -23.27 27.47
N ASN A 340 -15.61 -22.83 26.92
CA ASN A 340 -14.58 -23.72 26.38
C ASN A 340 -13.94 -24.49 27.53
N VAL A 341 -14.65 -25.50 28.02
CA VAL A 341 -14.09 -26.49 28.95
C VAL A 341 -13.12 -27.35 28.15
N VAL A 342 -11.88 -27.47 28.63
CA VAL A 342 -10.85 -28.31 28.02
C VAL A 342 -10.50 -29.39 29.04
N TYR A 343 -10.68 -30.65 28.67
CA TYR A 343 -10.30 -31.80 29.50
C TYR A 343 -8.99 -32.39 28.99
N GLU A 344 -8.08 -32.73 29.90
CA GLU A 344 -6.80 -33.32 29.53
C GLU A 344 -6.92 -34.81 29.18
N ASN A 345 -7.90 -35.51 29.77
CA ASN A 345 -8.11 -36.95 29.56
C ASN A 345 -9.55 -37.39 29.90
N CYS A 346 -9.95 -38.58 29.43
CA CYS A 346 -11.27 -39.15 29.69
C CYS A 346 -11.57 -39.42 31.17
N THR A 347 -10.56 -39.54 32.03
CA THR A 347 -10.77 -39.70 33.48
C THR A 347 -11.32 -38.41 34.10
N GLN A 348 -10.84 -37.24 33.68
CA GLN A 348 -11.41 -35.96 34.08
C GLN A 348 -12.85 -35.81 33.57
N VAL A 349 -13.13 -36.24 32.34
CA VAL A 349 -14.47 -36.22 31.74
C VAL A 349 -15.47 -37.08 32.51
N LYS A 350 -15.08 -38.31 32.87
CA LYS A 350 -15.90 -39.24 33.67
C LYS A 350 -16.12 -38.72 35.09
N LYS A 351 -15.10 -38.15 35.73
CA LYS A 351 -15.22 -37.50 37.06
C LYS A 351 -16.15 -36.29 37.04
N ALA A 352 -16.15 -35.54 35.93
CA ALA A 352 -17.07 -34.42 35.72
C ALA A 352 -18.51 -34.87 35.36
N GLY A 353 -18.74 -36.17 35.19
CA GLY A 353 -20.05 -36.73 34.81
C GLY A 353 -20.51 -36.31 33.41
N LYS A 354 -19.56 -36.05 32.50
CA LYS A 354 -19.84 -35.57 31.13
C LYS A 354 -19.55 -36.61 30.04
N ALA A 355 -19.10 -37.81 30.39
CA ALA A 355 -18.93 -38.89 29.42
C ALA A 355 -20.27 -39.58 29.11
N PRO A 356 -20.55 -39.97 27.85
CA PRO A 356 -19.79 -39.65 26.62
C PRO A 356 -19.99 -38.20 26.14
N ILE A 357 -18.96 -37.58 25.56
CA ILE A 357 -19.04 -36.23 24.96
C ILE A 357 -19.09 -36.34 23.43
N LYS A 358 -20.05 -35.68 22.78
CA LYS A 358 -20.19 -35.70 21.31
C LYS A 358 -19.49 -34.52 20.62
N GLN A 359 -19.14 -34.71 19.36
CA GLN A 359 -18.59 -33.64 18.52
C GLN A 359 -19.52 -32.42 18.48
N GLY A 360 -18.99 -31.27 18.91
CA GLY A 360 -19.74 -30.01 19.02
C GLY A 360 -20.23 -29.67 20.44
N GLU A 361 -20.12 -30.62 21.39
CA GLU A 361 -20.37 -30.36 22.80
C GLU A 361 -19.16 -29.73 23.50
N PRO A 362 -19.37 -28.86 24.51
CA PRO A 362 -18.27 -28.28 25.28
C PRO A 362 -17.42 -29.35 25.96
N GLY A 363 -16.10 -29.33 25.77
CA GLY A 363 -15.21 -30.38 26.26
C GLY A 363 -14.82 -31.43 25.24
N TYR A 364 -15.44 -31.44 24.04
CA TYR A 364 -15.04 -32.35 22.98
C TYR A 364 -13.66 -31.96 22.42
N SER A 365 -12.79 -32.94 22.29
CA SER A 365 -11.52 -32.83 21.58
C SER A 365 -11.25 -34.11 20.82
N SER A 366 -10.75 -34.00 19.60
CA SER A 366 -10.27 -35.15 18.81
C SER A 366 -9.10 -35.89 19.48
N LYS A 367 -8.49 -35.33 20.53
CA LYS A 367 -7.50 -36.03 21.36
C LYS A 367 -8.14 -36.99 22.38
N LEU A 368 -9.42 -36.81 22.67
CA LEU A 368 -10.19 -37.63 23.62
C LEU A 368 -11.02 -38.72 22.90
N ASP A 369 -11.35 -38.49 21.62
CA ASP A 369 -11.94 -39.44 20.70
C ASP A 369 -10.84 -40.24 19.98
N LYS A 370 -10.54 -41.43 20.49
CA LYS A 370 -9.38 -42.23 20.02
C LYS A 370 -9.67 -42.99 18.72
N ASP A 371 -10.92 -43.31 18.45
CA ASP A 371 -11.35 -44.03 17.25
C ASP A 371 -11.99 -43.12 16.20
N GLY A 372 -12.26 -41.85 16.54
CA GLY A 372 -12.61 -40.81 15.58
C GLY A 372 -14.05 -40.92 15.08
N ASP A 373 -14.93 -41.54 15.84
CA ASP A 373 -16.34 -41.76 15.46
C ASP A 373 -17.25 -40.56 15.82
N GLY A 374 -16.69 -39.51 16.42
CA GLY A 374 -17.39 -38.31 16.83
C GLY A 374 -17.95 -38.37 18.26
N ILE A 375 -17.63 -39.43 19.03
CA ILE A 375 -18.06 -39.61 20.42
C ILE A 375 -16.84 -39.89 21.31
N ALA A 376 -16.38 -38.87 22.02
CA ALA A 376 -15.25 -38.99 22.94
C ALA A 376 -15.63 -39.67 24.26
N CYS A 377 -14.73 -40.53 24.76
CA CYS A 377 -14.82 -41.17 26.09
C CYS A 377 -16.08 -42.04 26.30
N ASP A 378 -16.56 -42.68 25.24
CA ASP A 378 -17.68 -43.63 25.21
C ASP A 378 -17.37 -44.99 25.87
N ARG A 379 -16.08 -45.33 25.98
CA ARG A 379 -15.56 -46.60 26.53
C ARG A 379 -14.86 -46.42 27.87
#